data_AF-C6WSB9-F1
#
_entry.id   AF-C6WSB9-F1
#
_cell.length_a   1.000
_cell.length_b   1.000
_cell.length_c   1.000
_cell.angle_alpha   90.00
_cell.angle_beta   90.00
_cell.angle_gamma   90.00
#
_symmetry.space_group_name_H-M   'P 1'
#
loop_
_entity.id
_entity.type
_entity.pdbx_description
1 polymer ?
#
loop_
_entity_poly.entity_id
_entity_poly.type
_entity_poly.pdbx_seq_one_letter_code
_entity_poly.pdbx_strand_id
1 'polypeptide(L)'
;MIFPLRTVTPVLAALTIALTAAPAATAAPGAAPGCSDPTAPLTVEEQRLTAVLDPDAPPVGPELARLGGFDDEVARFASALCGVGKRDAAGLAQRTGEGLWRAAVERAQAPQSWDAHDDRPLYWARLGMTKALRQWKPRWTLPAAERSALVDRLDRASRGLSDVRFRADAAPTAVPRAAGDDNGGGRGSADGPHAAGSPAAGVTSLDQLGSTIGADPLALLGARAEAAPAPAPAPAPEERTAPEDRAAVRRIALTGFDPFFLDGSGITRSNPSGAAALQLDGRVFDTPQGRVLVEVAVLPVTWGEFDKGIVERFYGSTVTGGQRPHAFVTVSQGRPGQFDVERWAARWRGWSPDNNNASSPGVVPDAAGWPQPSTEFIETTLPHERMTTTPTGDYPVLFNRGFCEFPAGATPAPGAQRCGTGEPTPGATAASGGGGDYLSNESMYRANRVRTGLGATDVRGGHLHTPVLSQPEGDALTDGFFEAERRAIADQVVALVALV
;
A
#
# COMPACT_ATOMS: atom_id res chain seq x y z
N MET A 1 -81.41 -14.94 -9.83
CA MET A 1 -81.14 -13.67 -9.13
C MET A 1 -80.29 -12.80 -10.03
N ILE A 2 -80.81 -11.63 -10.37
CA ILE A 2 -80.23 -10.61 -11.24
C ILE A 2 -79.50 -9.62 -10.33
N PHE A 3 -78.24 -9.28 -10.62
CA PHE A 3 -77.62 -8.02 -10.18
C PHE A 3 -76.64 -7.50 -11.26
N PRO A 4 -76.51 -6.17 -11.43
CA PRO A 4 -76.27 -5.55 -12.74
C PRO A 4 -74.81 -5.16 -13.04
N LEU A 5 -74.53 -4.95 -14.33
CA LEU A 5 -73.32 -4.34 -14.87
C LEU A 5 -73.11 -2.92 -14.31
N ARG A 6 -71.90 -2.64 -13.81
CA ARG A 6 -71.40 -1.28 -13.59
C ARG A 6 -70.57 -0.85 -14.79
N THR A 7 -70.96 0.26 -15.39
CA THR A 7 -70.24 1.01 -16.42
C THR A 7 -68.98 1.65 -15.84
N VAL A 8 -67.85 1.49 -16.53
CA VAL A 8 -66.58 2.19 -16.22
C VAL A 8 -66.42 3.35 -17.20
N THR A 9 -66.41 4.57 -16.68
CA THR A 9 -66.09 5.80 -17.42
C THR A 9 -64.58 6.01 -17.39
N PRO A 10 -63.91 6.30 -18.53
CA PRO A 10 -62.49 6.64 -18.50
C PRO A 10 -62.32 8.13 -18.15
N VAL A 11 -61.58 8.41 -17.08
CA VAL A 11 -61.09 9.76 -16.76
C VAL A 11 -59.76 9.95 -17.50
N LEU A 12 -59.74 10.85 -18.48
CA LEU A 12 -58.53 11.32 -19.15
C LEU A 12 -57.76 12.23 -18.17
N ALA A 13 -56.67 11.75 -17.58
CA ALA A 13 -55.74 12.58 -16.83
C ALA A 13 -54.72 13.19 -17.79
N ALA A 14 -54.81 14.51 -18.01
CA ALA A 14 -53.80 15.26 -18.74
C ALA A 14 -52.52 15.37 -17.90
N LEU A 15 -51.43 14.78 -18.37
CA LEU A 15 -50.10 14.85 -17.76
C LEU A 15 -49.42 16.14 -18.22
N THR A 16 -49.39 17.17 -17.39
CA THR A 16 -48.58 18.36 -17.57
C THR A 16 -47.13 18.05 -17.20
N ILE A 17 -46.25 17.95 -18.20
CA ILE A 17 -44.80 17.84 -18.01
C ILE A 17 -44.29 19.23 -17.61
N ALA A 18 -44.02 19.44 -16.33
CA ALA A 18 -43.25 20.58 -15.86
C ALA A 18 -41.77 20.32 -16.16
N LEU A 19 -41.20 21.11 -17.09
CA LEU A 19 -39.77 21.11 -17.39
C LEU A 19 -39.05 21.80 -16.23
N THR A 20 -38.57 21.03 -15.25
CA THR A 20 -37.67 21.54 -14.22
C THR A 20 -36.26 21.64 -14.83
N ALA A 21 -35.76 22.87 -14.97
CA ALA A 21 -34.37 23.10 -15.33
C ALA A 21 -33.48 22.54 -14.21
N ALA A 22 -32.69 21.52 -14.52
CA ALA A 22 -31.66 21.02 -13.61
C ALA A 22 -30.64 22.14 -13.32
N PRO A 23 -30.15 22.28 -12.08
CA PRO A 23 -29.06 23.20 -11.80
C PRO A 23 -27.82 22.74 -12.58
N ALA A 24 -27.17 23.68 -13.27
CA ALA A 24 -25.92 23.43 -13.96
C ALA A 24 -24.87 22.97 -12.94
N ALA A 25 -24.41 21.73 -13.06
CA ALA A 25 -23.24 21.25 -12.34
C ALA A 25 -22.06 22.17 -12.68
N THR A 26 -21.53 22.87 -11.68
CA THR A 26 -20.27 23.60 -11.80
C THR A 26 -19.16 22.59 -12.10
N ALA A 27 -18.71 22.58 -13.35
CA ALA A 27 -17.56 21.81 -13.78
C ALA A 27 -16.33 22.18 -12.94
N ALA A 28 -15.60 21.17 -12.48
CA ALA A 28 -14.32 21.35 -11.81
C ALA A 28 -13.36 22.18 -12.70
N PRO A 29 -12.60 23.14 -12.15
CA PRO A 29 -11.65 23.91 -12.94
C PRO A 29 -10.44 23.03 -13.25
N GLY A 30 -10.13 22.78 -14.54
CA GLY A 30 -8.89 22.06 -14.87
C GLY A 30 -8.65 21.56 -16.30
N ALA A 31 -9.62 21.62 -17.22
CA ALA A 31 -9.38 21.24 -18.62
C ALA A 31 -9.57 22.44 -19.55
N ALA A 32 -8.53 22.79 -20.31
CA ALA A 32 -8.69 23.71 -21.44
C ALA A 32 -9.74 23.12 -22.41
N PRO A 33 -10.72 23.91 -22.87
CA PRO A 33 -11.77 23.39 -23.75
C PRO A 33 -11.16 22.80 -25.03
N GLY A 34 -11.40 21.50 -25.27
CA GLY A 34 -11.08 20.82 -26.54
C GLY A 34 -10.01 19.72 -26.51
N CYS A 35 -9.30 19.48 -25.40
CA CYS A 35 -8.27 18.42 -25.29
C CYS A 35 -8.72 17.18 -24.48
N SER A 36 -10.00 17.07 -24.15
CA SER A 36 -10.58 15.93 -23.44
C SER A 36 -11.89 15.49 -24.11
N ASP A 37 -12.15 14.19 -24.08
CA ASP A 37 -13.39 13.54 -24.49
C ASP A 37 -14.03 12.87 -23.25
N PRO A 38 -14.99 13.54 -22.59
CA PRO A 38 -15.63 13.00 -21.40
C PRO A 38 -16.52 11.78 -21.70
N THR A 39 -16.80 11.50 -22.98
CA THR A 39 -17.61 10.34 -23.40
C THR A 39 -16.77 9.09 -23.66
N ALA A 40 -15.43 9.21 -23.65
CA ALA A 40 -14.56 8.05 -23.80
C ALA A 40 -14.81 7.06 -22.64
N PRO A 41 -14.92 5.75 -22.94
CA PRO A 41 -15.31 4.74 -21.96
C PRO A 41 -14.27 4.64 -20.84
N LEU A 42 -14.76 4.52 -19.61
CA LEU A 42 -13.97 4.35 -18.40
C LEU A 42 -14.04 2.91 -17.91
N THR A 43 -12.98 2.48 -17.23
CA THR A 43 -13.01 1.24 -16.43
C THR A 43 -14.00 1.38 -15.27
N VAL A 44 -14.42 0.25 -14.67
CA VAL A 44 -15.34 0.30 -13.52
C VAL A 44 -14.69 1.02 -12.34
N GLU A 45 -13.39 0.82 -12.11
CA GLU A 45 -12.64 1.59 -11.09
C GLU A 45 -12.69 3.10 -11.32
N GLU A 46 -12.38 3.55 -12.53
CA GLU A 46 -12.40 4.98 -12.87
C GLU A 46 -13.81 5.59 -12.76
N GLN A 47 -14.87 4.80 -12.96
CA GLN A 47 -16.25 5.25 -12.77
C GLN A 47 -16.56 5.55 -11.29
N ARG A 48 -15.86 4.90 -10.34
CA ARG A 48 -16.06 5.16 -8.90
C ARG A 48 -15.57 6.53 -8.43
N LEU A 49 -14.83 7.27 -9.25
CA LEU A 49 -14.41 8.64 -8.95
C LEU A 49 -15.59 9.62 -8.75
N THR A 50 -16.81 9.25 -9.17
CA THR A 50 -18.04 10.03 -8.94
C THR A 50 -18.91 9.47 -7.82
N ALA A 51 -18.47 8.42 -7.12
CA ALA A 51 -19.23 7.84 -6.03
C ALA A 51 -19.28 8.80 -4.83
N VAL A 52 -20.48 8.93 -4.26
CA VAL A 52 -20.79 9.76 -3.09
C VAL A 52 -21.45 8.89 -2.02
N LEU A 53 -21.24 9.22 -0.75
CA LEU A 53 -21.95 8.61 0.38
C LEU A 53 -23.28 9.33 0.63
N ASP A 54 -23.25 10.65 0.49
CA ASP A 54 -24.40 11.55 0.61
C ASP A 54 -24.55 12.33 -0.71
N PRO A 55 -25.77 12.48 -1.27
CA PRO A 55 -26.00 13.23 -2.51
C PRO A 55 -25.50 14.69 -2.50
N ASP A 56 -25.40 15.31 -1.33
CA ASP A 56 -24.94 16.69 -1.13
C ASP A 56 -23.44 16.78 -0.76
N ALA A 57 -22.76 15.64 -0.58
CA ALA A 57 -21.33 15.57 -0.26
C ALA A 57 -20.44 15.53 -1.53
N PRO A 58 -19.17 15.95 -1.42
CA PRO A 58 -18.22 15.76 -2.51
C PRO A 58 -17.98 14.26 -2.79
N PRO A 59 -17.62 13.89 -4.04
CA PRO A 59 -17.23 12.52 -4.35
C PRO A 59 -16.05 12.04 -3.50
N VAL A 60 -16.19 10.83 -2.95
CA VAL A 60 -15.28 10.29 -1.93
C VAL A 60 -13.84 10.21 -2.42
N GLY A 61 -13.63 9.68 -3.63
CA GLY A 61 -12.29 9.50 -4.19
C GLY A 61 -11.52 10.81 -4.35
N PRO A 62 -12.05 11.79 -5.12
CA PRO A 62 -11.47 13.12 -5.22
C PRO A 62 -11.22 13.81 -3.86
N GLU A 63 -12.13 13.66 -2.91
CA GLU A 63 -11.97 14.26 -1.58
C GLU A 63 -10.82 13.60 -0.78
N LEU A 64 -10.70 12.27 -0.82
CA LEU A 64 -9.56 11.55 -0.21
C LEU A 64 -8.22 11.92 -0.88
N ALA A 65 -8.20 12.08 -2.20
CA ALA A 65 -7.01 12.55 -2.91
C ALA A 65 -6.64 13.99 -2.48
N ARG A 66 -7.61 14.88 -2.31
CA ARG A 66 -7.42 16.25 -1.81
C ARG A 66 -6.90 16.27 -0.36
N LEU A 67 -7.49 15.49 0.53
CA LEU A 67 -7.05 15.36 1.93
C LEU A 67 -5.63 14.79 2.03
N GLY A 68 -5.25 13.90 1.11
CA GLY A 68 -3.87 13.42 0.98
C GLY A 68 -2.91 14.38 0.26
N GLY A 69 -3.37 15.53 -0.23
CA GLY A 69 -2.54 16.54 -0.90
C GLY A 69 -2.16 16.23 -2.35
N PHE A 70 -2.94 15.38 -3.04
CA PHE A 70 -2.66 14.95 -4.42
C PHE A 70 -3.54 15.60 -5.49
N ASP A 71 -4.56 16.37 -5.11
CA ASP A 71 -5.49 17.02 -6.05
C ASP A 71 -4.77 17.97 -7.02
N ASP A 72 -3.83 18.78 -6.51
CA ASP A 72 -3.01 19.66 -7.34
C ASP A 72 -2.13 18.89 -8.34
N GLU A 73 -1.65 17.70 -7.98
CA GLU A 73 -0.86 16.87 -8.89
C GLU A 73 -1.73 16.26 -9.99
N VAL A 74 -2.93 15.78 -9.63
CA VAL A 74 -3.92 15.27 -10.60
C VAL A 74 -4.33 16.38 -11.58
N ALA A 75 -4.63 17.59 -11.09
CA ALA A 75 -5.01 18.72 -11.92
C ALA A 75 -3.87 19.18 -12.84
N ARG A 76 -2.64 19.28 -12.33
CA ARG A 76 -1.46 19.63 -13.13
C ARG A 76 -1.19 18.61 -14.22
N PHE A 77 -1.34 17.31 -13.93
CA PHE A 77 -1.17 16.26 -14.93
C PHE A 77 -2.21 16.37 -16.06
N ALA A 78 -3.49 16.54 -15.70
CA ALA A 78 -4.56 16.72 -16.67
C ALA A 78 -4.31 17.93 -17.59
N SER A 79 -3.84 19.05 -17.03
CA SER A 79 -3.44 20.23 -17.79
C SER A 79 -2.22 19.97 -18.69
N ALA A 80 -1.19 19.27 -18.17
CA ALA A 80 0.02 18.95 -18.92
C ALA A 80 -0.25 18.07 -20.16
N LEU A 81 -1.23 17.15 -20.08
CA LEU A 81 -1.66 16.35 -21.25
C LEU A 81 -2.12 17.24 -22.42
N CYS A 82 -2.75 18.39 -22.15
CA CYS A 82 -3.23 19.28 -23.20
C CYS A 82 -2.09 20.03 -23.93
N GLY A 83 -0.91 20.13 -23.32
CA GLY A 83 0.26 20.79 -23.88
C GLY A 83 1.37 19.85 -24.39
N VAL A 84 1.35 18.57 -24.02
CA VAL A 84 2.44 17.63 -24.32
C VAL A 84 2.48 17.25 -25.81
N GLY A 85 3.69 17.14 -26.37
CA GLY A 85 3.90 16.61 -27.71
C GLY A 85 3.93 15.08 -27.76
N LYS A 86 3.69 14.49 -28.95
CA LYS A 86 3.67 13.02 -29.15
C LYS A 86 4.90 12.31 -28.59
N ARG A 87 6.10 12.86 -28.80
CA ARG A 87 7.38 12.25 -28.37
C ARG A 87 7.56 12.28 -26.85
N ASP A 88 6.93 13.23 -26.16
CA ASP A 88 7.13 13.46 -24.72
C ASP A 88 6.02 12.82 -23.87
N ALA A 89 4.89 12.45 -24.47
CA ALA A 89 3.72 11.90 -23.77
C ALA A 89 4.07 10.68 -22.91
N ALA A 90 4.91 9.78 -23.43
CA ALA A 90 5.33 8.58 -22.72
C ALA A 90 6.29 8.89 -21.56
N GLY A 91 7.12 9.94 -21.68
CA GLY A 91 7.98 10.42 -20.60
C GLY A 91 7.20 11.20 -19.53
N LEU A 92 6.17 11.95 -19.93
CA LEU A 92 5.25 12.63 -19.01
C LEU A 92 4.52 11.60 -18.13
N ALA A 93 3.88 10.60 -18.75
CA ALA A 93 3.16 9.55 -18.02
C ALA A 93 4.05 8.84 -16.97
N GLN A 94 5.28 8.49 -17.35
CA GLN A 94 6.24 7.85 -16.43
C GLN A 94 6.67 8.78 -15.30
N ARG A 95 7.16 9.99 -15.61
CA ARG A 95 7.66 10.92 -14.60
C ARG A 95 6.58 11.38 -13.63
N THR A 96 5.35 11.57 -14.08
CA THR A 96 4.22 11.90 -13.21
C THR A 96 3.89 10.71 -12.32
N GLY A 97 3.84 9.48 -12.84
CA GLY A 97 3.61 8.30 -11.99
C GLY A 97 4.69 8.12 -10.93
N GLU A 98 5.97 8.25 -11.31
CA GLU A 98 7.11 8.22 -10.37
C GLU A 98 7.09 9.38 -9.36
N GLY A 99 6.56 10.54 -9.76
CA GLY A 99 6.32 11.68 -8.88
C GLY A 99 5.28 11.36 -7.81
N LEU A 100 4.11 10.87 -8.24
CA LEU A 100 3.01 10.50 -7.37
C LEU A 100 3.42 9.39 -6.38
N TRP A 101 4.15 8.37 -6.82
CA TRP A 101 4.65 7.31 -5.93
C TRP A 101 5.56 7.89 -4.84
N ARG A 102 6.58 8.68 -5.23
CA ARG A 102 7.50 9.31 -4.26
C ARG A 102 6.76 10.22 -3.29
N ALA A 103 5.84 11.04 -3.77
CA ALA A 103 5.04 11.91 -2.91
C ALA A 103 4.18 11.12 -1.93
N ALA A 104 3.62 9.97 -2.33
CA ALA A 104 2.88 9.07 -1.44
C ALA A 104 3.75 8.42 -0.36
N VAL A 105 4.94 7.95 -0.73
CA VAL A 105 5.92 7.40 0.24
C VAL A 105 6.39 8.48 1.21
N GLU A 106 6.78 9.65 0.71
CA GLU A 106 7.20 10.81 1.52
C GLU A 106 6.09 11.23 2.49
N ARG A 107 4.84 11.32 2.02
CA ARG A 107 3.67 11.59 2.87
C ARG A 107 3.53 10.53 3.95
N ALA A 108 3.53 9.26 3.58
CA ALA A 108 3.30 8.17 4.52
C ALA A 108 4.36 8.13 5.63
N GLN A 109 5.59 8.48 5.30
CA GLN A 109 6.72 8.47 6.24
C GLN A 109 6.93 9.81 6.95
N ALA A 110 6.08 10.82 6.70
CA ALA A 110 6.17 12.13 7.34
C ALA A 110 5.40 12.18 8.67
N PRO A 111 5.97 12.77 9.74
CA PRO A 111 5.28 12.88 11.04
C PRO A 111 4.08 13.85 11.05
N GLN A 112 3.91 14.70 10.04
CA GLN A 112 2.94 15.81 10.01
C GLN A 112 1.86 15.68 8.94
N SER A 113 1.76 14.55 8.23
CA SER A 113 0.70 14.37 7.23
C SER A 113 -0.65 14.11 7.89
N TRP A 114 -1.74 14.60 7.28
CA TRP A 114 -3.09 14.12 7.58
C TRP A 114 -3.12 12.61 7.39
N ASP A 115 -3.34 11.86 8.47
CA ASP A 115 -3.42 10.40 8.50
C ASP A 115 -2.35 9.66 7.67
N ALA A 116 -1.10 9.68 8.16
CA ALA A 116 0.09 9.14 7.47
C ALA A 116 -0.06 7.68 7.00
N HIS A 117 -0.88 6.88 7.68
CA HIS A 117 -1.07 5.47 7.37
C HIS A 117 -2.18 5.24 6.33
N ASP A 118 -2.84 6.29 5.83
CA ASP A 118 -3.87 6.14 4.80
C ASP A 118 -3.28 5.85 3.41
N ASP A 119 -3.69 4.73 2.82
CA ASP A 119 -3.32 4.27 1.48
C ASP A 119 -4.25 4.77 0.38
N ARG A 120 -5.47 5.17 0.75
CA ARG A 120 -6.53 5.57 -0.19
C ARG A 120 -6.17 6.77 -1.06
N PRO A 121 -5.48 7.82 -0.55
CA PRO A 121 -5.19 8.99 -1.38
C PRO A 121 -4.35 8.68 -2.62
N LEU A 122 -3.36 7.78 -2.51
CA LEU A 122 -2.56 7.33 -3.66
C LEU A 122 -3.43 6.61 -4.70
N TYR A 123 -4.29 5.68 -4.25
CA TYR A 123 -5.20 4.94 -5.12
C TYR A 123 -6.11 5.88 -5.92
N TRP A 124 -6.77 6.82 -5.23
CA TRP A 124 -7.71 7.75 -5.86
C TRP A 124 -7.03 8.77 -6.76
N ALA A 125 -5.84 9.28 -6.39
CA ALA A 125 -5.06 10.15 -7.25
C ALA A 125 -4.62 9.43 -8.53
N ARG A 126 -4.15 8.18 -8.42
CA ARG A 126 -3.80 7.35 -9.57
C ARG A 126 -4.99 7.16 -10.52
N LEU A 127 -6.17 6.81 -9.98
CA LEU A 127 -7.39 6.67 -10.80
C LEU A 127 -7.78 7.99 -11.49
N GLY A 128 -7.64 9.13 -10.79
CA GLY A 128 -7.88 10.45 -11.37
C GLY A 128 -6.96 10.72 -12.57
N MET A 129 -5.67 10.38 -12.45
CA MET A 129 -4.70 10.55 -13.54
C MET A 129 -4.93 9.57 -14.70
N THR A 130 -5.23 8.29 -14.43
CA THR A 130 -5.50 7.30 -15.49
C THR A 130 -6.79 7.63 -16.25
N LYS A 131 -7.85 8.08 -15.56
CA LYS A 131 -9.07 8.65 -16.17
C LYS A 131 -8.73 9.82 -17.09
N ALA A 132 -7.94 10.79 -16.62
CA ALA A 132 -7.55 11.95 -17.42
C ALA A 132 -6.81 11.52 -18.71
N LEU A 133 -5.89 10.56 -18.62
CA LEU A 133 -5.18 10.04 -19.77
C LEU A 133 -6.06 9.22 -20.72
N ARG A 134 -7.04 8.48 -20.19
CA ARG A 134 -8.01 7.73 -20.99
C ARG A 134 -8.92 8.65 -21.80
N GLN A 135 -9.37 9.74 -21.19
CA GLN A 135 -10.23 10.75 -21.81
C GLN A 135 -9.46 11.80 -22.61
N TRP A 136 -8.12 11.83 -22.54
CA TRP A 136 -7.32 12.81 -23.26
C TRP A 136 -7.46 12.74 -24.78
N LYS A 137 -7.75 13.87 -25.43
CA LYS A 137 -7.84 14.01 -26.87
C LYS A 137 -6.68 14.87 -27.39
N PRO A 138 -5.54 14.25 -27.78
CA PRO A 138 -4.42 15.00 -28.35
C PRO A 138 -4.74 15.60 -29.74
N ARG A 139 -3.89 16.53 -30.19
CA ARG A 139 -3.96 17.14 -31.53
C ARG A 139 -3.57 16.20 -32.68
N TRP A 140 -3.16 14.97 -32.36
CA TRP A 140 -2.80 13.92 -33.32
C TRP A 140 -3.62 12.66 -33.04
N THR A 141 -3.67 11.76 -34.01
CA THR A 141 -4.32 10.45 -33.81
C THR A 141 -3.53 9.62 -32.79
N LEU A 142 -4.16 9.30 -31.66
CA LEU A 142 -3.64 8.39 -30.64
C LEU A 142 -4.42 7.06 -30.70
N PRO A 143 -3.84 5.99 -31.28
CA PRO A 143 -4.47 4.67 -31.32
C PRO A 143 -4.79 4.13 -29.93
N ALA A 144 -5.83 3.28 -29.82
CA ALA A 144 -6.26 2.70 -28.55
C ALA A 144 -5.13 1.91 -27.85
N ALA A 145 -4.30 1.17 -28.60
CA ALA A 145 -3.16 0.44 -28.05
C ALA A 145 -2.07 1.38 -27.49
N GLU A 146 -1.76 2.48 -28.19
CA GLU A 146 -0.82 3.49 -27.69
C GLU A 146 -1.36 4.18 -26.44
N ARG A 147 -2.66 4.50 -26.40
CA ARG A 147 -3.32 5.03 -25.21
C ARG A 147 -3.25 4.07 -24.04
N SER A 148 -3.55 2.79 -24.26
CA SER A 148 -3.43 1.77 -23.20
C SER A 148 -2.00 1.66 -22.70
N ALA A 149 -1.00 1.68 -23.57
CA ALA A 149 0.40 1.65 -23.17
C ALA A 149 0.81 2.87 -22.32
N LEU A 150 0.25 4.05 -22.59
CA LEU A 150 0.45 5.25 -21.77
C LEU A 150 -0.24 5.13 -20.41
N VAL A 151 -1.47 4.59 -20.34
CA VAL A 151 -2.16 4.32 -19.07
C VAL A 151 -1.35 3.32 -18.25
N ASP A 152 -1.00 2.18 -18.83
CA ASP A 152 -0.24 1.11 -18.19
C ASP A 152 1.13 1.61 -17.68
N ARG A 153 1.74 2.57 -18.38
CA ARG A 153 3.00 3.19 -17.96
C ARG A 153 2.83 4.08 -16.74
N LEU A 154 1.82 4.96 -16.74
CA LEU A 154 1.49 5.81 -15.60
C LEU A 154 1.11 4.96 -14.39
N ASP A 155 0.21 3.98 -14.58
CA ASP A 155 -0.29 3.09 -13.53
C ASP A 155 0.87 2.35 -12.85
N ARG A 156 1.70 1.62 -13.60
CA ARG A 156 2.89 0.94 -13.04
C ARG A 156 3.84 1.90 -12.35
N ALA A 157 4.06 3.08 -12.92
CA ALA A 157 5.00 4.03 -12.35
C ALA A 157 4.54 4.57 -10.99
N SER A 158 3.24 4.83 -10.85
CA SER A 158 2.60 5.27 -9.60
C SER A 158 2.41 4.18 -8.55
N ARG A 159 2.91 2.97 -8.81
CA ARG A 159 2.83 1.80 -7.91
C ARG A 159 4.20 1.37 -7.38
N GLY A 160 5.28 2.07 -7.73
CA GLY A 160 6.64 1.66 -7.39
C GLY A 160 7.27 0.64 -8.35
N LEU A 161 6.68 0.37 -9.52
CA LEU A 161 7.20 -0.63 -10.48
C LEU A 161 8.19 -0.06 -11.53
N SER A 162 8.59 1.21 -11.47
CA SER A 162 9.43 1.84 -12.50
C SER A 162 10.92 1.48 -12.39
N ASP A 163 11.45 1.35 -11.17
CA ASP A 163 12.89 1.35 -10.90
C ASP A 163 13.27 0.58 -9.62
N VAL A 164 13.00 -0.74 -9.59
CA VAL A 164 13.41 -1.62 -8.48
C VAL A 164 14.89 -1.98 -8.66
N ARG A 165 15.79 -1.44 -7.82
CA ARG A 165 17.25 -1.50 -8.05
C ARG A 165 18.09 -1.79 -6.80
N PHE A 166 17.48 -1.88 -5.62
CA PHE A 166 18.10 -2.00 -4.30
C PHE A 166 19.34 -1.12 -4.10
N ARG A 167 19.24 0.20 -4.29
CA ARG A 167 20.42 1.09 -4.15
C ARG A 167 20.91 1.12 -2.68
N ALA A 168 22.22 1.05 -2.47
CA ALA A 168 22.83 0.79 -1.15
C ALA A 168 23.07 2.03 -0.27
N ASP A 169 22.63 3.23 -0.67
CA ASP A 169 23.09 4.49 -0.06
C ASP A 169 21.98 5.27 0.69
N ALA A 170 20.88 4.63 1.05
CA ALA A 170 19.82 5.26 1.85
C ALA A 170 20.20 5.30 3.35
N ALA A 171 19.94 6.43 4.02
CA ALA A 171 20.20 6.62 5.44
C ALA A 171 19.19 5.83 6.30
N PRO A 172 19.61 5.26 7.44
CA PRO A 172 18.72 4.48 8.31
C PRO A 172 17.64 5.34 8.97
N THR A 173 16.46 4.76 9.16
CA THR A 173 15.34 5.29 9.95
C THR A 173 15.09 4.34 11.12
N ALA A 174 14.82 4.88 12.31
CA ALA A 174 14.57 4.06 13.49
C ALA A 174 13.30 3.20 13.31
N VAL A 175 13.34 1.95 13.75
CA VAL A 175 12.13 1.10 13.88
C VAL A 175 11.28 1.66 15.01
N PRO A 176 9.94 1.82 14.85
CA PRO A 176 9.08 2.17 15.97
C PRO A 176 9.18 1.08 17.04
N ARG A 177 9.57 1.44 18.27
CA ARG A 177 9.39 0.54 19.40
C ARG A 177 7.89 0.45 19.69
N ALA A 178 7.36 -0.77 19.75
CA ALA A 178 6.04 -1.00 20.32
C ALA A 178 6.00 -0.34 21.71
N ALA A 179 5.01 0.51 21.96
CA ALA A 179 4.81 1.13 23.25
C ALA A 179 4.41 0.03 24.25
N GLY A 180 5.34 -0.37 25.11
CA GLY A 180 5.11 -1.37 26.15
C GLY A 180 6.18 -1.27 27.23
N ASP A 181 5.73 -0.88 28.42
CA ASP A 181 6.33 -1.08 29.74
C ASP A 181 7.40 -0.10 30.25
N ASP A 182 6.98 1.15 30.51
CA ASP A 182 7.52 1.91 31.65
C ASP A 182 6.70 1.56 32.91
N ASN A 183 7.03 0.43 33.53
CA ASN A 183 6.44 0.02 34.80
C ASN A 183 7.20 0.69 35.96
N GLY A 184 6.90 1.98 36.20
CA GLY A 184 7.28 2.70 37.40
C GLY A 184 6.34 2.33 38.56
N GLY A 185 6.81 1.44 39.43
CA GLY A 185 6.05 0.94 40.58
C GLY A 185 5.60 2.02 41.56
N GLY A 186 4.31 1.98 41.92
CA GLY A 186 3.72 2.71 43.04
C GLY A 186 2.51 1.96 43.58
N ARG A 187 2.67 1.32 44.74
CA ARG A 187 1.59 0.60 45.45
C ARG A 187 0.59 1.60 46.06
N GLY A 188 -0.70 1.27 45.98
CA GLY A 188 -1.77 1.88 46.80
C GLY A 188 -3.15 1.35 46.45
N SER A 189 -3.74 0.54 47.34
CA SER A 189 -5.08 -0.06 47.19
C SER A 189 -6.23 0.90 47.51
N ALA A 190 -7.31 0.74 46.73
CA ALA A 190 -8.74 0.73 47.07
C ALA A 190 -9.41 1.87 47.87
N ASP A 191 -10.35 2.58 47.23
CA ASP A 191 -11.82 2.59 47.49
C ASP A 191 -12.45 3.93 47.04
N GLY A 192 -13.59 3.87 46.32
CA GLY A 192 -14.29 5.03 45.74
C GLY A 192 -15.31 5.69 46.71
N PRO A 193 -16.40 6.31 46.21
CA PRO A 193 -16.52 7.39 45.22
C PRO A 193 -17.15 8.66 45.86
N HIS A 194 -17.15 9.84 45.19
CA HIS A 194 -18.26 10.83 45.17
C HIS A 194 -17.86 12.21 44.59
N ALA A 195 -18.71 12.68 43.67
CA ALA A 195 -19.29 14.02 43.51
C ALA A 195 -18.44 15.30 43.32
N ALA A 196 -18.69 15.94 42.17
CA ALA A 196 -19.06 17.35 41.94
C ALA A 196 -18.22 18.49 42.56
N GLY A 197 -17.77 19.42 41.70
CA GLY A 197 -17.50 20.80 42.10
C GLY A 197 -16.52 21.56 41.20
N SER A 198 -17.03 22.28 40.20
CA SER A 198 -16.43 23.57 39.78
C SER A 198 -16.62 24.59 40.93
N PRO A 199 -15.71 25.57 41.15
CA PRO A 199 -15.70 26.76 40.29
C PRO A 199 -14.35 27.49 40.11
N ALA A 200 -14.32 28.25 39.00
CA ALA A 200 -13.85 29.63 38.80
C ALA A 200 -12.45 30.12 39.23
N ALA A 201 -11.75 30.64 38.21
CA ALA A 201 -11.13 31.96 38.10
C ALA A 201 -9.94 32.36 38.99
N GLY A 202 -8.85 32.80 38.33
CA GLY A 202 -7.75 33.53 38.94
C GLY A 202 -6.70 33.96 37.91
N VAL A 203 -6.91 35.13 37.32
CA VAL A 203 -5.95 35.83 36.47
C VAL A 203 -4.94 36.55 37.38
N THR A 204 -3.64 36.49 37.09
CA THR A 204 -2.68 37.58 37.40
C THR A 204 -1.54 37.55 36.40
N SER A 205 -0.96 38.73 36.21
CA SER A 205 -0.21 39.18 35.04
C SER A 205 1.06 39.89 35.49
N LEU A 206 2.05 39.93 34.58
CA LEU A 206 3.11 40.94 34.35
C LEU A 206 4.39 40.95 35.22
N ASP A 207 5.52 40.87 34.47
CA ASP A 207 6.74 41.71 34.51
C ASP A 207 7.67 41.62 35.76
N GLN A 208 9.02 41.72 35.70
CA GLN A 208 9.95 42.32 34.74
C GLN A 208 11.44 42.10 35.16
N LEU A 209 12.37 42.31 34.20
CA LEU A 209 13.77 42.82 34.30
C LEU A 209 14.87 41.88 34.87
N GLY A 210 16.11 41.80 34.37
CA GLY A 210 16.91 42.51 33.33
C GLY A 210 18.35 41.90 33.26
N SER A 211 19.01 41.87 32.08
CA SER A 211 20.26 42.63 31.70
C SER A 211 21.53 42.37 32.55
N THR A 212 22.80 42.22 32.09
CA THR A 212 23.52 42.39 30.81
C THR A 212 25.05 42.07 30.96
N ILE A 213 25.76 41.76 29.84
CA ILE A 213 27.17 42.09 29.46
C ILE A 213 28.34 41.37 30.23
N GLY A 214 29.50 40.97 29.70
CA GLY A 214 30.24 41.19 28.44
C GLY A 214 31.62 40.47 28.44
N ALA A 215 32.41 40.63 27.37
CA ALA A 215 33.65 39.90 27.06
C ALA A 215 34.96 40.74 27.18
N ASP A 216 36.08 40.05 27.54
CA ASP A 216 37.55 40.23 27.24
C ASP A 216 38.28 41.57 27.55
N PRO A 217 39.65 41.73 27.55
CA PRO A 217 40.82 40.81 27.64
C PRO A 217 42.03 41.27 28.56
N LEU A 218 43.05 40.40 28.71
CA LEU A 218 44.52 40.63 28.88
C LEU A 218 45.17 41.39 30.07
N ALA A 219 46.05 40.69 30.82
CA ALA A 219 47.37 41.18 31.34
C ALA A 219 48.29 40.00 31.78
N LEU A 220 49.38 39.71 31.03
CA LEU A 220 50.83 39.88 31.36
C LEU A 220 51.36 39.26 32.66
N LEU A 221 52.58 38.71 32.81
CA LEU A 221 53.65 38.15 31.96
C LEU A 221 54.77 37.74 32.95
N GLY A 222 55.50 36.65 32.72
CA GLY A 222 56.86 36.49 33.24
C GLY A 222 57.25 35.11 33.79
N ALA A 223 57.94 34.29 32.99
CA ALA A 223 59.31 33.82 33.28
C ALA A 223 59.77 32.69 32.33
N ARG A 224 60.79 33.04 31.52
CA ARG A 224 61.96 32.31 31.02
C ARG A 224 61.86 30.85 30.51
N ALA A 225 62.45 30.69 29.33
CA ALA A 225 62.59 29.49 28.52
C ALA A 225 63.72 28.56 29.01
N GLU A 226 63.43 27.25 29.02
CA GLU A 226 64.39 26.16 28.91
C GLU A 226 64.08 25.35 27.65
N ALA A 227 65.15 24.88 26.98
CA ALA A 227 65.10 24.24 25.68
C ALA A 227 64.42 22.86 25.72
N ALA A 228 63.49 22.63 24.80
CA ALA A 228 62.79 21.36 24.63
C ALA A 228 63.70 20.26 24.04
N PRO A 229 63.60 19.01 24.52
CA PRO A 229 64.32 17.87 23.94
C PRO A 229 63.76 17.45 22.58
N ALA A 230 64.60 16.82 21.77
CA ALA A 230 64.32 16.38 20.40
C ALA A 230 63.07 15.47 20.29
N PRO A 231 62.31 15.55 19.18
CA PRO A 231 61.11 14.73 18.99
C PRO A 231 61.47 13.24 18.91
N ALA A 232 60.68 12.42 19.61
CA ALA A 232 60.76 10.97 19.55
C ALA A 232 60.49 10.44 18.12
N PRO A 233 61.08 9.31 17.73
CA PRO A 233 60.86 8.73 16.40
C PRO A 233 59.38 8.38 16.19
N ALA A 234 58.91 8.63 14.96
CA ALA A 234 57.55 8.34 14.54
C ALA A 234 57.17 6.88 14.84
N PRO A 235 55.95 6.61 15.35
CA PRO A 235 55.48 5.25 15.52
C PRO A 235 55.47 4.52 14.18
N ALA A 236 55.80 3.23 14.20
CA ALA A 236 55.65 2.32 13.08
C ALA A 236 54.23 2.43 12.50
N PRO A 237 54.03 2.22 11.18
CA PRO A 237 52.70 2.35 10.59
C PRO A 237 51.76 1.38 11.28
N GLU A 238 50.80 1.90 12.03
CA GLU A 238 49.66 1.13 12.48
C GLU A 238 49.06 0.48 11.24
N GLU A 239 48.96 -0.84 11.30
CA GLU A 239 48.20 -1.65 10.38
C GLU A 239 46.81 -1.02 10.30
N ARG A 240 46.51 -0.32 9.19
CA ARG A 240 45.19 0.25 8.96
C ARG A 240 44.21 -0.90 9.08
N THR A 241 43.51 -0.96 10.19
CA THR A 241 42.31 -1.77 10.32
C THR A 241 41.42 -1.39 9.15
N ALA A 242 41.00 -2.40 8.39
CA ALA A 242 40.02 -2.23 7.33
C ALA A 242 38.83 -1.42 7.90
N PRO A 243 38.19 -0.55 7.09
CA PRO A 243 37.05 0.23 7.58
C PRO A 243 36.04 -0.74 8.19
N GLU A 244 35.65 -0.48 9.43
CA GLU A 244 34.65 -1.24 10.17
C GLU A 244 33.43 -1.48 9.26
N ASP A 245 33.25 -2.75 8.95
CA ASP A 245 32.07 -3.42 8.43
C ASP A 245 30.95 -2.49 7.90
N ARG A 246 30.89 -2.33 6.56
CA ARG A 246 29.58 -2.09 5.93
C ARG A 246 28.76 -3.35 6.18
N ALA A 247 28.14 -3.45 7.35
CA ALA A 247 27.24 -4.55 7.69
C ALA A 247 26.34 -4.83 6.49
N ALA A 248 26.41 -6.06 5.98
CA ALA A 248 25.75 -6.47 4.75
C ALA A 248 24.26 -6.12 4.84
N VAL A 249 23.79 -5.28 3.92
CA VAL A 249 22.39 -4.84 3.89
C VAL A 249 21.54 -6.00 3.37
N ARG A 250 20.67 -6.54 4.23
CA ARG A 250 19.62 -7.48 3.84
C ARG A 250 18.58 -6.73 3.01
N ARG A 251 18.00 -7.41 2.02
CA ARG A 251 17.15 -6.79 0.99
C ARG A 251 15.85 -7.55 0.89
N ILE A 252 14.73 -6.87 0.96
CA ILE A 252 13.40 -7.46 0.87
C ILE A 252 12.65 -6.80 -0.27
N ALA A 253 12.17 -7.60 -1.22
CA ALA A 253 11.17 -7.15 -2.19
C ALA A 253 9.79 -7.43 -1.59
N LEU A 254 8.95 -6.41 -1.49
CA LEU A 254 7.63 -6.53 -0.86
C LEU A 254 6.52 -5.98 -1.74
N THR A 255 5.34 -6.59 -1.69
CA THR A 255 4.13 -5.99 -2.27
C THR A 255 2.99 -5.89 -1.28
N GLY A 256 2.28 -4.77 -1.31
CA GLY A 256 0.92 -4.63 -0.78
C GLY A 256 -0.12 -4.58 -1.89
N PHE A 257 -1.37 -4.26 -1.55
CA PHE A 257 -2.46 -4.11 -2.52
C PHE A 257 -3.21 -2.79 -2.38
N ASP A 258 -3.81 -2.34 -3.48
CA ASP A 258 -4.81 -1.27 -3.50
C ASP A 258 -6.05 -1.62 -2.65
N PRO A 259 -6.86 -0.62 -2.26
CA PRO A 259 -8.22 -0.81 -1.77
C PRO A 259 -9.12 -1.61 -2.72
N PHE A 260 -10.08 -2.33 -2.15
CA PHE A 260 -11.04 -3.18 -2.89
C PHE A 260 -12.39 -3.25 -2.19
N PHE A 261 -13.40 -3.83 -2.87
CA PHE A 261 -14.81 -3.83 -2.46
C PHE A 261 -15.38 -2.42 -2.27
N LEU A 262 -15.10 -1.55 -3.24
CA LEU A 262 -15.37 -0.11 -3.22
C LEU A 262 -16.78 0.30 -3.71
N ASP A 263 -17.76 -0.57 -3.55
CA ASP A 263 -19.15 -0.30 -3.97
C ASP A 263 -20.01 0.12 -2.77
N GLY A 264 -20.98 1.01 -3.01
CA GLY A 264 -21.89 1.51 -1.96
C GLY A 264 -21.10 2.15 -0.80
N SER A 265 -21.44 1.76 0.44
CA SER A 265 -20.71 2.21 1.63
C SER A 265 -19.26 1.73 1.70
N GLY A 266 -18.87 0.75 0.88
CA GLY A 266 -17.49 0.28 0.79
C GLY A 266 -16.52 1.26 0.11
N ILE A 267 -17.01 2.37 -0.46
CA ILE A 267 -16.19 3.36 -1.17
C ILE A 267 -15.09 4.01 -0.29
N THR A 268 -15.25 3.95 1.04
CA THR A 268 -14.28 4.47 2.03
C THR A 268 -13.25 3.44 2.48
N ARG A 269 -13.32 2.17 2.01
CA ARG A 269 -12.41 1.11 2.45
C ARG A 269 -10.96 1.46 2.20
N SER A 270 -10.12 1.19 3.20
CA SER A 270 -8.65 1.23 3.14
C SER A 270 -8.11 -0.20 3.11
N ASN A 271 -6.89 -0.38 2.58
CA ASN A 271 -6.18 -1.64 2.62
C ASN A 271 -4.92 -1.52 3.50
N PRO A 272 -4.86 -2.16 4.68
CA PRO A 272 -3.70 -2.08 5.57
C PRO A 272 -2.41 -2.64 4.93
N SER A 273 -2.51 -3.51 3.92
CA SER A 273 -1.33 -3.97 3.17
C SER A 273 -0.73 -2.87 2.29
N GLY A 274 -1.57 -2.02 1.68
CA GLY A 274 -1.13 -0.83 0.94
C GLY A 274 -0.55 0.23 1.87
N ALA A 275 -1.15 0.42 3.04
CA ALA A 275 -0.64 1.31 4.08
C ALA A 275 0.78 0.89 4.53
N ALA A 276 0.94 -0.38 4.89
CA ALA A 276 2.24 -0.94 5.29
C ALA A 276 3.29 -0.85 4.17
N ALA A 277 2.86 -1.05 2.92
CA ALA A 277 3.74 -0.92 1.76
C ALA A 277 4.37 0.48 1.66
N LEU A 278 3.57 1.54 1.83
CA LEU A 278 4.08 2.92 1.80
C LEU A 278 5.00 3.25 2.99
N GLN A 279 4.75 2.65 4.17
CA GLN A 279 5.62 2.79 5.35
C GLN A 279 6.99 2.11 5.19
N LEU A 280 7.12 1.18 4.25
CA LEU A 280 8.30 0.34 4.06
C LEU A 280 9.15 0.73 2.85
N ASP A 281 8.58 1.36 1.81
CA ASP A 281 9.33 1.63 0.58
C ASP A 281 10.55 2.51 0.83
N GLY A 282 11.70 2.07 0.31
CA GLY A 282 12.99 2.76 0.46
C GLY A 282 13.53 2.79 1.89
N ARG A 283 12.82 2.21 2.86
CA ARG A 283 13.20 2.29 4.27
C ARG A 283 14.41 1.39 4.54
N VAL A 284 15.42 1.98 5.16
CA VAL A 284 16.52 1.23 5.79
C VAL A 284 16.29 1.24 7.28
N PHE A 285 16.34 0.09 7.92
CA PHE A 285 16.29 0.00 9.38
C PHE A 285 17.33 -0.97 9.92
N ASP A 286 17.86 -0.63 11.10
CA ASP A 286 18.83 -1.44 11.82
C ASP A 286 18.13 -2.56 12.58
N THR A 287 18.62 -3.80 12.42
CA THR A 287 18.24 -4.92 13.28
C THR A 287 19.49 -5.46 13.99
N PRO A 288 19.33 -6.26 15.06
CA PRO A 288 20.48 -6.92 15.69
C PRO A 288 21.26 -7.85 14.75
N GLN A 289 20.72 -8.19 13.58
CA GLN A 289 21.34 -9.01 12.54
C GLN A 289 21.87 -8.21 11.35
N GLY A 290 21.85 -6.87 11.43
CA GLY A 290 22.30 -5.96 10.39
C GLY A 290 21.16 -5.16 9.75
N ARG A 291 21.53 -4.29 8.81
CA ARG A 291 20.60 -3.38 8.13
C ARG A 291 19.68 -4.14 7.18
N VAL A 292 18.43 -3.72 7.09
CA VAL A 292 17.45 -4.20 6.11
C VAL A 292 17.02 -3.03 5.24
N LEU A 293 17.07 -3.18 3.92
CA LEU A 293 16.43 -2.31 2.93
C LEU A 293 15.22 -3.02 2.35
N VAL A 294 14.08 -2.33 2.30
CA VAL A 294 12.87 -2.83 1.65
C VAL A 294 12.57 -1.99 0.41
N GLU A 295 12.33 -2.65 -0.72
CA GLU A 295 11.76 -2.03 -1.91
C GLU A 295 10.37 -2.61 -2.14
N VAL A 296 9.42 -1.73 -2.44
CA VAL A 296 8.00 -2.05 -2.38
C VAL A 296 7.29 -1.70 -3.68
N ALA A 297 6.27 -2.48 -4.02
CA ALA A 297 5.24 -2.06 -4.96
C ALA A 297 3.82 -2.28 -4.41
N VAL A 298 2.84 -1.56 -4.94
CA VAL A 298 1.42 -1.77 -4.65
C VAL A 298 0.72 -2.41 -5.85
N LEU A 299 0.27 -3.64 -5.67
CA LEU A 299 -0.42 -4.41 -6.70
C LEU A 299 -1.88 -3.94 -6.87
N PRO A 300 -2.38 -3.90 -8.12
CA PRO A 300 -3.81 -3.69 -8.37
C PRO A 300 -4.60 -4.91 -7.93
N VAL A 301 -5.87 -4.70 -7.55
CA VAL A 301 -6.82 -5.78 -7.31
C VAL A 301 -7.58 -6.06 -8.62
N THR A 302 -6.85 -6.50 -9.65
CA THR A 302 -7.41 -6.84 -10.97
C THR A 302 -6.77 -8.10 -11.57
N TRP A 303 -7.59 -9.01 -12.11
CA TRP A 303 -7.11 -10.24 -12.76
C TRP A 303 -6.31 -9.93 -14.03
N GLY A 304 -6.75 -8.93 -14.79
CA GLY A 304 -6.13 -8.55 -16.07
C GLY A 304 -4.67 -8.08 -15.92
N GLU A 305 -4.34 -7.34 -14.87
CA GLU A 305 -2.94 -6.92 -14.64
C GLU A 305 -2.07 -8.08 -14.14
N PHE A 306 -2.64 -9.03 -13.41
CA PHE A 306 -1.96 -10.27 -13.05
C PHE A 306 -1.65 -11.12 -14.29
N ASP A 307 -2.58 -11.19 -15.25
CA ASP A 307 -2.37 -11.88 -16.54
C ASP A 307 -1.28 -11.20 -17.39
N LYS A 308 -1.15 -9.87 -17.30
CA LYS A 308 -0.04 -9.12 -17.92
C LYS A 308 1.31 -9.33 -17.21
N GLY A 309 1.36 -10.11 -16.13
CA GLY A 309 2.58 -10.47 -15.42
C GLY A 309 3.13 -9.37 -14.51
N ILE A 310 2.26 -8.57 -13.88
CA ILE A 310 2.69 -7.48 -13.00
C ILE A 310 3.51 -7.98 -11.79
N VAL A 311 3.15 -9.13 -11.22
CA VAL A 311 3.85 -9.74 -10.08
C VAL A 311 5.25 -10.19 -10.51
N GLU A 312 5.34 -10.91 -11.62
CA GLU A 312 6.59 -11.40 -12.17
C GLU A 312 7.50 -10.23 -12.60
N ARG A 313 6.93 -9.15 -13.14
CA ARG A 313 7.68 -7.94 -13.48
C ARG A 313 8.36 -7.32 -12.26
N PHE A 314 7.65 -7.19 -11.14
CA PHE A 314 8.24 -6.66 -9.91
C PHE A 314 9.30 -7.63 -9.37
N TYR A 315 8.88 -8.81 -8.92
CA TYR A 315 9.77 -9.75 -8.23
C TYR A 315 10.89 -10.31 -9.13
N GLY A 316 10.57 -10.71 -10.36
CA GLY A 316 11.55 -11.27 -11.27
C GLY A 316 12.60 -10.26 -11.73
N SER A 317 12.26 -8.97 -11.84
CA SER A 317 13.24 -7.93 -12.15
C SER A 317 14.25 -7.73 -11.02
N THR A 318 13.84 -7.90 -9.76
CA THR A 318 14.76 -7.78 -8.62
C THR A 318 15.84 -8.87 -8.61
N VAL A 319 15.52 -10.07 -9.09
CA VAL A 319 16.46 -11.20 -9.17
C VAL A 319 17.42 -11.04 -10.35
N THR A 320 16.93 -10.46 -11.46
CA THR A 320 17.71 -10.29 -12.69
C THR A 320 18.48 -8.97 -12.75
N GLY A 321 18.15 -7.99 -11.91
CA GLY A 321 18.70 -6.63 -11.87
C GLY A 321 20.04 -6.44 -11.16
N GLY A 322 20.69 -7.52 -10.70
CA GLY A 322 22.09 -7.51 -10.24
C GLY A 322 22.31 -7.52 -8.72
N GLN A 323 21.33 -7.12 -7.91
CA GLN A 323 21.37 -7.32 -6.46
C GLN A 323 20.17 -8.14 -6.01
N ARG A 324 20.40 -9.45 -5.87
CA ARG A 324 19.33 -10.37 -5.45
C ARG A 324 18.83 -10.00 -4.06
N PRO A 325 17.50 -9.97 -3.84
CA PRO A 325 16.95 -9.85 -2.50
C PRO A 325 17.21 -11.11 -1.69
N HIS A 326 17.08 -10.98 -0.38
CA HIS A 326 17.11 -12.09 0.57
C HIS A 326 15.71 -12.67 0.78
N ALA A 327 14.65 -11.90 0.53
CA ALA A 327 13.28 -12.35 0.64
C ALA A 327 12.32 -11.66 -0.34
N PHE A 328 11.30 -12.41 -0.75
CA PHE A 328 10.05 -11.94 -1.34
C PHE A 328 8.95 -12.04 -0.29
N VAL A 329 8.26 -10.95 -0.03
CA VAL A 329 7.13 -10.91 0.90
C VAL A 329 5.93 -10.31 0.18
N THR A 330 4.84 -11.06 0.04
CA THR A 330 3.56 -10.47 -0.37
C THR A 330 2.71 -10.24 0.88
N VAL A 331 2.05 -9.09 0.98
CA VAL A 331 1.18 -8.73 2.11
C VAL A 331 -0.23 -8.47 1.60
N SER A 332 -1.25 -8.96 2.28
CA SER A 332 -2.65 -8.71 1.93
C SER A 332 -3.54 -8.66 3.17
N GLN A 333 -4.74 -8.12 3.04
CA GLN A 333 -5.74 -8.18 4.11
C GLN A 333 -6.36 -9.58 4.18
N GLY A 334 -6.42 -10.15 5.39
CA GLY A 334 -6.88 -11.51 5.66
C GLY A 334 -8.21 -11.58 6.41
N ARG A 335 -8.16 -12.01 7.68
CA ARG A 335 -9.33 -12.26 8.53
C ARG A 335 -9.31 -11.38 9.80
N PRO A 336 -10.43 -11.19 10.51
CA PRO A 336 -10.47 -10.32 11.68
C PRO A 336 -9.50 -10.75 12.79
N GLY A 337 -8.83 -9.77 13.41
CA GLY A 337 -8.17 -9.94 14.71
C GLY A 337 -6.85 -10.72 14.74
N GLN A 338 -6.27 -11.10 13.59
CA GLN A 338 -4.99 -11.84 13.58
C GLN A 338 -4.18 -11.62 12.30
N PHE A 339 -2.87 -11.81 12.39
CA PHE A 339 -1.99 -12.01 11.25
C PHE A 339 -1.83 -13.50 10.95
N ASP A 340 -1.62 -13.83 9.69
CA ASP A 340 -1.32 -15.20 9.26
C ASP A 340 -0.10 -15.25 8.34
N VAL A 341 0.89 -16.03 8.73
CA VAL A 341 1.95 -16.47 7.83
C VAL A 341 1.42 -17.69 7.09
N GLU A 342 1.17 -17.54 5.78
CA GLU A 342 0.55 -18.59 4.98
C GLU A 342 1.58 -19.66 4.60
N ARG A 343 1.24 -20.94 4.85
CA ARG A 343 2.08 -22.06 4.45
C ARG A 343 2.06 -22.29 2.95
N TRP A 344 0.88 -22.32 2.35
CA TRP A 344 0.67 -22.80 0.99
C TRP A 344 0.15 -21.70 0.06
N ALA A 345 0.84 -21.50 -1.06
CA ALA A 345 0.33 -20.81 -2.23
C ALA A 345 -0.22 -21.82 -3.24
N ALA A 346 -1.38 -21.56 -3.82
CA ALA A 346 -2.08 -22.49 -4.71
C ALA A 346 -2.21 -21.95 -6.14
N ARG A 347 -2.07 -22.84 -7.14
CA ARG A 347 -2.23 -22.53 -8.57
C ARG A 347 -3.70 -22.44 -9.01
N TRP A 348 -4.54 -21.71 -8.29
CA TRP A 348 -5.96 -21.61 -8.61
C TRP A 348 -6.56 -20.23 -8.34
N ARG A 349 -7.55 -19.86 -9.16
CA ARG A 349 -8.40 -18.68 -9.05
C ARG A 349 -9.84 -19.08 -8.73
N GLY A 350 -10.39 -18.44 -7.72
CA GLY A 350 -11.80 -18.49 -7.37
C GLY A 350 -12.68 -17.66 -8.30
N TRP A 351 -13.95 -17.53 -7.93
CA TRP A 351 -14.97 -16.84 -8.73
C TRP A 351 -15.16 -15.37 -8.36
N SER A 352 -14.54 -14.90 -7.28
CA SER A 352 -14.73 -13.55 -6.77
C SER A 352 -14.38 -12.48 -7.82
N PRO A 353 -15.24 -11.46 -8.00
CA PRO A 353 -14.96 -10.37 -8.91
C PRO A 353 -13.83 -9.49 -8.40
N ASP A 354 -13.05 -8.93 -9.33
CA ASP A 354 -12.01 -7.95 -9.06
C ASP A 354 -12.54 -6.51 -8.99
N ASN A 355 -11.66 -5.52 -8.84
CA ASN A 355 -12.08 -4.13 -8.81
C ASN A 355 -12.72 -3.66 -10.13
N ASN A 356 -12.53 -4.35 -11.25
CA ASN A 356 -13.24 -4.06 -12.50
C ASN A 356 -14.51 -4.89 -12.69
N ASN A 357 -14.98 -5.56 -11.63
CA ASN A 357 -16.08 -6.50 -11.63
C ASN A 357 -15.87 -7.69 -12.58
N ALA A 358 -14.62 -7.99 -12.94
CA ALA A 358 -14.27 -9.14 -13.77
C ALA A 358 -14.01 -10.36 -12.89
N SER A 359 -14.40 -11.54 -13.37
CA SER A 359 -14.12 -12.83 -12.74
C SER A 359 -13.32 -13.71 -13.69
N SER A 360 -12.33 -14.44 -13.16
CA SER A 360 -11.41 -15.28 -13.94
C SER A 360 -11.10 -16.59 -13.23
N PRO A 361 -12.07 -17.49 -13.01
CA PRO A 361 -11.86 -18.73 -12.27
C PRO A 361 -11.03 -19.75 -13.08
N GLY A 362 -10.27 -20.59 -12.37
CA GLY A 362 -9.51 -21.68 -12.99
C GLY A 362 -8.03 -21.66 -12.60
N VAL A 363 -7.21 -22.37 -13.37
CA VAL A 363 -5.76 -22.44 -13.15
C VAL A 363 -5.13 -21.06 -13.34
N VAL A 364 -4.22 -20.67 -12.45
CA VAL A 364 -3.46 -19.41 -12.57
C VAL A 364 -2.71 -19.38 -13.91
N PRO A 365 -3.01 -18.41 -14.81
CA PRO A 365 -2.37 -18.32 -16.11
C PRO A 365 -0.86 -18.05 -16.02
N ASP A 366 -0.16 -18.48 -17.06
CA ASP A 366 1.27 -18.23 -17.22
C ASP A 366 1.50 -16.78 -17.65
N ALA A 367 2.42 -16.07 -16.98
CA ALA A 367 2.84 -14.74 -17.43
C ALA A 367 3.95 -14.85 -18.48
N ALA A 368 3.69 -14.32 -19.68
CA ALA A 368 4.63 -14.37 -20.79
C ALA A 368 5.96 -13.68 -20.45
N GLY A 369 7.08 -14.29 -20.89
CA GLY A 369 8.42 -13.74 -20.72
C GLY A 369 9.12 -14.09 -19.40
N TRP A 370 8.47 -14.85 -18.51
CA TRP A 370 9.04 -15.31 -17.25
C TRP A 370 9.02 -16.84 -17.16
N PRO A 371 9.91 -17.48 -16.37
CA PRO A 371 9.81 -18.91 -16.10
C PRO A 371 8.52 -19.27 -15.34
N GLN A 372 7.82 -20.33 -15.77
CA GLN A 372 6.50 -20.73 -15.25
C GLN A 372 6.47 -22.23 -14.87
N PRO A 373 7.18 -22.67 -13.81
CA PRO A 373 7.01 -24.03 -13.32
C PRO A 373 5.56 -24.29 -12.92
N SER A 374 5.05 -25.46 -13.29
CA SER A 374 3.63 -25.84 -13.15
C SER A 374 3.31 -26.49 -11.80
N THR A 375 3.98 -26.06 -10.73
CA THR A 375 3.80 -26.62 -9.38
C THR A 375 2.42 -26.23 -8.85
N GLU A 376 1.63 -27.18 -8.37
CA GLU A 376 0.27 -26.92 -7.87
C GLU A 376 0.27 -26.13 -6.56
N PHE A 377 1.13 -26.51 -5.62
CA PHE A 377 1.32 -25.82 -4.35
C PHE A 377 2.76 -25.43 -4.13
N ILE A 378 3.01 -24.21 -3.68
CA ILE A 378 4.35 -23.75 -3.31
C ILE A 378 4.36 -23.40 -1.83
N GLU A 379 5.26 -24.03 -1.07
CA GLU A 379 5.41 -23.81 0.36
C GLU A 379 6.18 -22.51 0.64
N THR A 380 5.77 -21.80 1.69
CA THR A 380 6.51 -20.66 2.23
C THR A 380 7.88 -21.07 2.73
N THR A 381 8.83 -20.16 2.55
CA THR A 381 10.19 -20.24 3.10
C THR A 381 10.51 -19.06 4.01
N LEU A 382 9.48 -18.27 4.38
CA LEU A 382 9.60 -17.25 5.41
C LEU A 382 9.91 -17.89 6.78
N PRO A 383 10.60 -17.19 7.69
CA PRO A 383 10.95 -17.70 9.01
C PRO A 383 9.73 -17.70 9.95
N HIS A 384 8.70 -18.49 9.60
CA HIS A 384 7.40 -18.50 10.25
C HIS A 384 7.51 -18.77 11.75
N GLU A 385 8.35 -19.70 12.20
CA GLU A 385 8.58 -19.94 13.64
C GLU A 385 9.01 -18.69 14.39
N ARG A 386 9.95 -17.91 13.82
CA ARG A 386 10.40 -16.64 14.40
C ARG A 386 9.28 -15.60 14.38
N MET A 387 8.55 -15.50 13.27
CA MET A 387 7.45 -14.54 13.11
C MET A 387 6.28 -14.82 14.07
N THR A 388 5.99 -16.09 14.40
CA THR A 388 4.88 -16.45 15.30
C THR A 388 5.25 -16.47 16.77
N THR A 389 6.55 -16.47 17.12
CA THR A 389 7.00 -16.51 18.53
C THR A 389 7.58 -15.20 19.03
N THR A 390 7.94 -14.28 18.13
CA THR A 390 8.44 -12.96 18.51
C THR A 390 7.28 -11.98 18.66
N PRO A 391 7.14 -11.28 19.81
CA PRO A 391 6.17 -10.20 19.94
C PRO A 391 6.44 -9.06 18.95
N THR A 392 5.45 -8.70 18.14
CA THR A 392 5.57 -7.65 17.11
C THR A 392 4.49 -6.56 17.19
N GLY A 393 3.52 -6.71 18.09
CA GLY A 393 2.36 -5.82 18.23
C GLY A 393 1.22 -6.53 18.94
N ASP A 394 0.04 -5.90 18.94
CA ASP A 394 -1.11 -6.35 19.73
C ASP A 394 -1.86 -7.53 19.11
N TYR A 395 -1.72 -7.75 17.80
CA TYR A 395 -2.41 -8.85 17.13
C TYR A 395 -1.58 -10.14 17.22
N PRO A 396 -2.22 -11.30 17.46
CA PRO A 396 -1.55 -12.59 17.36
C PRO A 396 -1.10 -12.86 15.91
N VAL A 397 0.02 -13.57 15.78
CA VAL A 397 0.59 -13.98 14.49
C VAL A 397 0.57 -15.50 14.44
N LEU A 398 -0.24 -16.06 13.53
CA LEU A 398 -0.44 -17.50 13.43
C LEU A 398 0.24 -18.07 12.17
N PHE A 399 0.61 -19.34 12.24
CA PHE A 399 1.06 -20.09 11.05
C PHE A 399 -0.14 -20.82 10.45
N ASN A 400 -0.64 -20.32 9.33
CA ASN A 400 -1.80 -20.90 8.68
C ASN A 400 -1.40 -22.03 7.74
N ARG A 401 -1.67 -23.26 8.18
CA ARG A 401 -1.37 -24.50 7.46
C ARG A 401 -2.45 -24.93 6.48
N GLY A 402 -3.59 -24.24 6.46
CA GLY A 402 -4.75 -24.62 5.66
C GLY A 402 -4.48 -24.59 4.17
N PHE A 403 -5.08 -25.52 3.44
CA PHE A 403 -5.18 -25.51 1.98
C PHE A 403 -6.37 -26.36 1.55
N CYS A 404 -6.82 -26.20 0.31
CA CYS A 404 -7.78 -27.09 -0.32
C CYS A 404 -7.30 -27.52 -1.71
N GLU A 405 -7.65 -28.75 -2.10
CA GLU A 405 -7.27 -29.37 -3.37
C GLU A 405 -8.44 -30.14 -3.98
N PHE A 406 -8.43 -30.27 -5.31
CA PHE A 406 -9.28 -31.21 -6.02
C PHE A 406 -8.58 -32.57 -6.10
N PRO A 407 -9.24 -33.68 -5.72
CA PRO A 407 -8.63 -35.01 -5.79
C PRO A 407 -8.08 -35.35 -7.18
N ALA A 408 -7.03 -36.15 -7.24
CA ALA A 408 -6.43 -36.58 -8.51
C ALA A 408 -7.48 -37.20 -9.45
N GLY A 409 -7.54 -36.71 -10.68
CA GLY A 409 -8.51 -37.14 -11.69
C GLY A 409 -9.93 -36.60 -11.52
N ALA A 410 -10.20 -35.79 -10.49
CA ALA A 410 -11.47 -35.09 -10.34
C ALA A 410 -11.54 -33.88 -11.28
N THR A 411 -12.73 -33.61 -11.81
CA THR A 411 -13.01 -32.35 -12.50
C THR A 411 -13.14 -31.23 -11.47
N PRO A 412 -12.37 -30.13 -11.56
CA PRO A 412 -12.53 -28.99 -10.68
C PRO A 412 -13.94 -28.40 -10.75
N ALA A 413 -14.61 -28.31 -9.60
CA ALA A 413 -15.93 -27.75 -9.47
C ALA A 413 -16.14 -27.20 -8.05
N PRO A 414 -16.94 -26.13 -7.86
CA PRO A 414 -17.27 -25.64 -6.53
C PRO A 414 -17.85 -26.74 -5.63
N GLY A 415 -17.27 -26.90 -4.44
CA GLY A 415 -17.69 -27.90 -3.45
C GLY A 415 -17.06 -29.28 -3.62
N ALA A 416 -16.29 -29.51 -4.69
CA ALA A 416 -15.58 -30.78 -4.91
C ALA A 416 -14.22 -30.85 -4.21
N GLN A 417 -13.75 -29.74 -3.64
CA GLN A 417 -12.46 -29.65 -2.97
C GLN A 417 -12.43 -30.40 -1.63
N ARG A 418 -11.25 -30.90 -1.27
CA ARG A 418 -10.93 -31.41 0.07
C ARG A 418 -9.94 -30.47 0.72
N CYS A 419 -10.18 -30.12 1.98
CA CYS A 419 -9.32 -29.21 2.72
C CYS A 419 -8.58 -29.92 3.85
N GLY A 420 -7.39 -29.46 4.18
CA GLY A 420 -6.56 -30.02 5.23
C GLY A 420 -5.47 -29.08 5.70
N THR A 421 -4.67 -29.54 6.66
CA THR A 421 -3.51 -28.80 7.23
C THR A 421 -2.20 -29.58 7.12
N GLY A 422 -2.24 -30.76 6.49
CA GLY A 422 -1.08 -31.62 6.25
C GLY A 422 -0.30 -31.23 5.00
N GLU A 423 0.09 -32.24 4.23
CA GLU A 423 0.77 -32.09 2.93
C GLU A 423 -0.24 -32.22 1.78
N PRO A 424 -0.08 -31.46 0.68
CA PRO A 424 -0.83 -31.67 -0.55
C PRO A 424 -0.68 -33.09 -1.09
N THR A 425 -1.77 -33.67 -1.59
CA THR A 425 -1.76 -35.02 -2.13
C THR A 425 -1.02 -35.05 -3.47
N PRO A 426 -0.04 -35.95 -3.68
CA PRO A 426 0.62 -36.09 -4.98
C PRO A 426 -0.38 -36.33 -6.12
N GLY A 427 -0.33 -35.49 -7.15
CA GLY A 427 -1.22 -35.56 -8.32
C GLY A 427 -2.59 -34.91 -8.15
N ALA A 428 -2.91 -34.35 -6.98
CA ALA A 428 -4.08 -33.48 -6.81
C ALA A 428 -3.87 -32.13 -7.51
N THR A 429 -4.97 -31.48 -7.90
CA THR A 429 -4.96 -30.12 -8.46
C THR A 429 -5.23 -29.12 -7.35
N ALA A 430 -4.53 -27.99 -7.34
CA ALA A 430 -4.73 -26.95 -6.36
C ALA A 430 -6.15 -26.36 -6.46
N ALA A 431 -6.76 -26.03 -5.31
CA ALA A 431 -8.03 -25.31 -5.25
C ALA A 431 -7.90 -24.00 -4.46
N SER A 432 -7.18 -24.00 -3.34
CA SER A 432 -6.87 -22.78 -2.58
C SER A 432 -5.67 -22.99 -1.65
N GLY A 433 -4.95 -21.90 -1.40
CA GLY A 433 -3.92 -21.83 -0.37
C GLY A 433 -4.53 -21.46 0.98
N GLY A 434 -3.69 -21.24 1.99
CA GLY A 434 -4.17 -20.79 3.31
C GLY A 434 -4.84 -19.41 3.26
N GLY A 435 -4.43 -18.61 2.28
CA GLY A 435 -4.99 -17.32 1.90
C GLY A 435 -6.25 -17.37 1.03
N GLY A 436 -6.78 -18.54 0.71
CA GLY A 436 -7.91 -18.71 -0.21
C GLY A 436 -7.48 -18.88 -1.67
N ASP A 437 -8.35 -18.46 -2.58
CA ASP A 437 -8.22 -18.59 -4.05
C ASP A 437 -8.36 -17.25 -4.77
N TYR A 438 -8.23 -16.13 -4.04
CA TYR A 438 -8.29 -14.79 -4.59
C TYR A 438 -6.89 -14.24 -4.93
N LEU A 439 -6.79 -12.95 -5.28
CA LEU A 439 -5.55 -12.29 -5.70
C LEU A 439 -4.43 -12.31 -4.63
N SER A 440 -4.77 -12.40 -3.34
CA SER A 440 -3.78 -12.54 -2.26
C SER A 440 -3.01 -13.86 -2.41
N ASN A 441 -3.72 -14.99 -2.56
CA ASN A 441 -3.13 -16.29 -2.88
C ASN A 441 -2.33 -16.23 -4.19
N GLU A 442 -2.89 -15.65 -5.24
CA GLU A 442 -2.21 -15.61 -6.54
C GLU A 442 -0.93 -14.78 -6.50
N SER A 443 -0.87 -13.70 -5.72
CA SER A 443 0.36 -12.91 -5.56
C SER A 443 1.47 -13.74 -4.92
N MET A 444 1.16 -14.47 -3.85
CA MET A 444 2.10 -15.41 -3.21
C MET A 444 2.56 -16.48 -4.20
N TYR A 445 1.61 -17.06 -4.95
CA TYR A 445 1.88 -18.13 -5.89
C TYR A 445 2.80 -17.64 -7.01
N ARG A 446 2.47 -16.52 -7.67
CA ARG A 446 3.27 -15.95 -8.77
C ARG A 446 4.65 -15.49 -8.32
N ALA A 447 4.75 -14.82 -7.16
CA ALA A 447 6.03 -14.38 -6.61
C ALA A 447 6.95 -15.57 -6.34
N ASN A 448 6.42 -16.66 -5.75
CA ASN A 448 7.21 -17.86 -5.51
C ASN A 448 7.45 -18.70 -6.77
N ARG A 449 6.53 -18.72 -7.73
CA ARG A 449 6.67 -19.41 -9.01
C ARG A 449 7.80 -18.80 -9.84
N VAL A 450 7.87 -17.47 -9.93
CA VAL A 450 9.00 -16.81 -10.63
C VAL A 450 10.32 -16.97 -9.86
N ARG A 451 10.27 -16.94 -8.51
CA ARG A 451 11.44 -17.19 -7.65
C ARG A 451 12.07 -18.56 -7.92
N THR A 452 11.28 -19.62 -7.88
CA THR A 452 11.76 -20.99 -8.12
C THR A 452 12.11 -21.21 -9.59
N GLY A 453 11.33 -20.66 -10.52
CA GLY A 453 11.58 -20.74 -11.95
C GLY A 453 12.88 -20.05 -12.40
N LEU A 454 13.33 -19.02 -11.69
CA LEU A 454 14.63 -18.36 -11.88
C LEU A 454 15.79 -19.04 -11.12
N GLY A 455 15.54 -20.16 -10.44
CA GLY A 455 16.52 -20.85 -9.61
C GLY A 455 16.96 -20.05 -8.37
N ALA A 456 16.16 -19.08 -7.92
CA ALA A 456 16.45 -18.24 -6.75
C ALA A 456 15.99 -18.92 -5.45
N THR A 457 16.45 -20.17 -5.24
CA THR A 457 16.06 -21.00 -4.09
C THR A 457 16.67 -20.52 -2.77
N ASP A 458 17.71 -19.69 -2.82
CA ASP A 458 18.35 -18.98 -1.71
C ASP A 458 17.56 -17.76 -1.24
N VAL A 459 16.65 -17.24 -2.06
CA VAL A 459 15.73 -16.16 -1.71
C VAL A 459 14.54 -16.75 -0.96
N ARG A 460 14.25 -16.26 0.24
CA ARG A 460 13.03 -16.64 0.97
C ARG A 460 11.79 -16.09 0.27
N GLY A 461 10.64 -16.74 0.44
CA GLY A 461 9.41 -16.32 -0.22
C GLY A 461 8.18 -16.81 0.52
N GLY A 462 7.18 -15.94 0.66
CA GLY A 462 5.91 -16.28 1.29
C GLY A 462 4.96 -15.10 1.39
N HIS A 463 3.91 -15.30 2.17
CA HIS A 463 2.81 -14.35 2.30
C HIS A 463 2.46 -14.07 3.76
N LEU A 464 2.09 -12.82 4.01
CA LEU A 464 1.56 -12.37 5.28
C LEU A 464 0.16 -11.79 5.05
N HIS A 465 -0.85 -12.42 5.64
CA HIS A 465 -2.16 -11.82 5.79
C HIS A 465 -2.19 -10.95 7.05
N THR A 466 -2.74 -9.74 6.92
CA THR A 466 -3.03 -8.83 8.03
C THR A 466 -4.44 -9.08 8.59
N PRO A 467 -4.74 -8.56 9.80
CA PRO A 467 -6.12 -8.41 10.23
C PRO A 467 -6.96 -7.62 9.22
N VAL A 468 -8.26 -7.93 9.13
CA VAL A 468 -9.23 -7.07 8.45
C VAL A 468 -9.36 -5.76 9.21
N LEU A 469 -9.29 -4.65 8.48
CA LEU A 469 -9.50 -3.31 9.02
C LEU A 469 -10.99 -3.02 9.14
N SER A 470 -11.41 -2.41 10.25
CA SER A 470 -12.77 -1.89 10.42
C SER A 470 -13.08 -0.77 9.40
N GLN A 471 -14.30 -0.24 9.44
CA GLN A 471 -14.71 0.90 8.62
C GLN A 471 -15.04 2.08 9.51
N PRO A 472 -14.93 3.31 9.01
CA PRO A 472 -15.40 4.47 9.74
C PRO A 472 -16.89 4.40 10.07
N GLU A 473 -17.32 5.07 11.14
CA GLU A 473 -18.73 5.14 11.51
C GLU A 473 -19.57 5.93 10.49
N GLY A 474 -20.71 5.35 10.06
CA GLY A 474 -21.67 6.00 9.17
C GLY A 474 -21.05 6.40 7.82
N ASP A 475 -21.26 7.66 7.44
CA ASP A 475 -20.77 8.24 6.18
C ASP A 475 -19.44 9.01 6.36
N ALA A 476 -18.77 8.85 7.49
CA ALA A 476 -17.48 9.47 7.72
C ALA A 476 -16.40 8.89 6.78
N LEU A 477 -15.50 9.75 6.30
CA LEU A 477 -14.33 9.29 5.54
C LEU A 477 -13.28 8.62 6.43
N THR A 478 -13.22 9.01 7.70
CA THR A 478 -12.27 8.53 8.69
C THR A 478 -12.78 8.82 10.09
N ASP A 479 -12.28 8.10 11.09
CA ASP A 479 -12.43 8.41 12.50
C ASP A 479 -11.20 7.93 13.30
N GLY A 480 -11.11 8.33 14.56
CA GLY A 480 -9.92 8.03 15.39
C GLY A 480 -9.70 6.54 15.66
N PHE A 481 -10.77 5.72 15.66
CA PHE A 481 -10.63 4.28 15.86
C PHE A 481 -10.08 3.61 14.61
N PHE A 482 -10.65 3.92 13.45
CA PHE A 482 -10.19 3.45 12.15
C PHE A 482 -8.73 3.82 11.88
N GLU A 483 -8.34 5.06 12.20
CA GLU A 483 -6.96 5.55 12.05
C GLU A 483 -5.98 4.81 12.97
N ALA A 484 -6.34 4.63 14.24
CA ALA A 484 -5.52 3.93 15.21
C ALA A 484 -5.35 2.45 14.86
N GLU A 485 -6.43 1.80 14.42
CA GLU A 485 -6.41 0.40 14.01
C GLU A 485 -5.51 0.18 12.78
N ARG A 486 -5.66 1.01 11.74
CA ARG A 486 -4.81 0.94 10.54
C ARG A 486 -3.34 1.16 10.87
N ARG A 487 -3.04 2.12 11.74
CA ARG A 487 -1.67 2.37 12.24
C ARG A 487 -1.11 1.15 12.95
N ALA A 488 -1.85 0.57 13.89
CA ALA A 488 -1.41 -0.61 14.64
C ALA A 488 -1.11 -1.81 13.72
N ILE A 489 -1.98 -2.06 12.74
CA ILE A 489 -1.77 -3.14 11.76
C ILE A 489 -0.52 -2.88 10.91
N ALA A 490 -0.39 -1.67 10.35
CA ALA A 490 0.74 -1.33 9.48
C ALA A 490 2.08 -1.34 10.24
N ASP A 491 2.12 -0.82 11.47
CA ASP A 491 3.31 -0.82 12.31
C ASP A 491 3.72 -2.26 12.69
N GLN A 492 2.75 -3.15 12.95
CA GLN A 492 3.03 -4.56 13.19
C GLN A 492 3.53 -5.29 11.92
N VAL A 493 3.07 -4.91 10.72
CA VAL A 493 3.68 -5.41 9.46
C VAL A 493 5.15 -5.00 9.38
N VAL A 494 5.48 -3.74 9.69
CA VAL A 494 6.88 -3.26 9.70
C VAL A 494 7.73 -4.11 10.66
N ALA A 495 7.23 -4.35 11.87
CA ALA A 495 7.91 -5.17 12.86
C ALA A 495 8.10 -6.64 12.39
N LEU A 496 7.09 -7.23 11.75
CA LEU A 496 7.17 -8.59 11.20
C LEU A 496 8.18 -8.70 10.04
N VAL A 497 8.19 -7.72 9.13
CA VAL A 497 9.14 -7.67 8.01
C VAL A 497 10.58 -7.56 8.50
N ALA A 498 10.82 -6.91 9.65
CA ALA A 498 12.15 -6.86 10.27
C ALA A 498 12.69 -8.21 10.76
N LEU A 499 11.81 -9.20 10.95
CA LEU A 499 12.19 -10.55 11.39
C LEU A 499 12.60 -11.47 10.23
N VAL A 500 12.24 -11.11 9.00
CA VAL A 500 12.63 -11.78 7.75
C VAL A 500 14.11 -11.55 7.48
#